data_AF-A0A5J5IKQ2-F1
#
_entry.id   AF-A0A5J5IKQ2-F1
#
_cell.length_a   1.000
_cell.length_b   1.000
_cell.length_c   1.000
_cell.angle_alpha   90.00
_cell.angle_beta   90.00
_cell.angle_gamma   90.00
#
_symmetry.space_group_name_H-M   'P 1'
#
loop_
_entity.id
_entity.type
_entity.pdbx_description
1 polymer ?
#
loop_
_entity_poly.entity_id
_entity_poly.type
_entity_poly.pdbx_seq_one_letter_code
_entity_poly.pdbx_strand_id
1 'polypeptide(L)'
;MKYLITIVSCVLIIYLISSCRSTKKLQTAISKKDTQLVISPTPVKTDSLKNAFDILKSLEKNRINFTTFSAKIKVQYEDYKGKQPDFNAFVRLYKDSVLWVSINATFLSIEAFRILITKDTIIILNKLNKQVEYHPFNYIEDIAHIPLTFATLQDLIIGNPIYVSDSIVSYRQTENHVLLGTVSEFFKNLLTISADNNLLERSKLDDIDVGQNRTADLSYGEYEKNNGFYFATYREITVAEKTKVDINLNFKQYDFNKELSFPFSIPRNYKTK
;
A
#
# COMPACT_ATOMS: atom_id res chain seq x y z
N MET A 1 -5.86 -50.84 -36.07
CA MET A 1 -5.87 -50.05 -37.32
C MET A 1 -5.68 -48.59 -36.88
N LYS A 2 -4.47 -48.03 -36.71
CA LYS A 2 -3.30 -47.92 -37.59
C LYS A 2 -3.69 -47.35 -38.96
N TYR A 3 -3.15 -46.15 -39.23
CA TYR A 3 -3.16 -45.37 -40.48
C TYR A 3 -4.49 -44.64 -40.75
N LEU A 4 -4.55 -43.39 -41.20
CA LEU A 4 -3.59 -42.65 -42.01
C LEU A 4 -3.88 -41.14 -41.89
N ILE A 5 -2.83 -40.37 -41.61
CA ILE A 5 -2.75 -38.91 -41.78
C ILE A 5 -2.94 -38.57 -43.27
N THR A 6 -3.24 -37.30 -43.54
CA THR A 6 -3.16 -36.58 -44.84
C THR A 6 -4.41 -36.68 -45.69
N ILE A 7 -5.10 -35.55 -45.90
CA ILE A 7 -5.26 -34.90 -47.21
C ILE A 7 -6.04 -33.58 -47.04
N VAL A 8 -5.28 -32.49 -47.20
CA VAL A 8 -5.63 -31.35 -48.08
C VAL A 8 -6.96 -30.63 -47.79
N SER A 9 -6.93 -29.68 -46.86
CA SER A 9 -7.76 -28.48 -46.93
C SER A 9 -7.05 -27.41 -47.78
N CYS A 10 -7.04 -27.63 -49.10
CA CYS A 10 -6.73 -26.61 -50.11
C CYS A 10 -7.97 -26.36 -50.97
N VAL A 11 -8.80 -25.41 -50.56
CA VAL A 11 -9.73 -24.64 -51.41
C VAL A 11 -9.87 -23.28 -50.69
N LEU A 12 -8.87 -22.39 -50.76
CA LEU A 12 -8.68 -21.34 -51.78
C LEU A 12 -9.94 -20.87 -52.52
N ILE A 13 -10.14 -19.55 -52.49
CA ILE A 13 -10.93 -18.71 -53.41
C ILE A 13 -12.42 -18.73 -53.03
N ILE A 14 -13.04 -17.69 -52.46
CA ILE A 14 -13.25 -16.33 -52.96
C ILE A 14 -13.70 -15.51 -51.76
N TYR A 15 -13.12 -14.33 -51.50
CA TYR A 15 -13.82 -13.07 -51.20
C TYR A 15 -12.78 -12.00 -50.86
N LEU A 16 -12.25 -11.41 -51.93
CA LEU A 16 -11.72 -10.05 -51.93
C LEU A 16 -12.86 -9.10 -52.31
N ILE A 17 -13.14 -8.12 -51.44
CA ILE A 17 -13.60 -6.77 -51.80
C ILE A 17 -13.18 -5.87 -50.62
N SER A 18 -12.04 -5.19 -50.72
CA SER A 18 -11.83 -3.88 -51.37
C SER A 18 -12.48 -2.73 -50.61
N SER A 19 -11.69 -2.12 -49.72
CA SER A 19 -11.88 -0.75 -49.23
C SER A 19 -10.60 0.03 -49.52
N CYS A 20 -10.66 0.86 -50.57
CA CYS A 20 -9.70 1.91 -50.83
C CYS A 20 -10.03 3.12 -49.96
N ARG A 21 -9.03 3.69 -49.25
CA ARG A 21 -8.82 5.15 -49.20
C ARG A 21 -7.43 5.55 -48.66
N SER A 22 -6.66 6.14 -49.58
CA SER A 22 -5.74 7.27 -49.47
C SER A 22 -4.80 7.37 -48.26
N THR A 23 -3.53 7.08 -48.52
CA THR A 23 -2.38 7.47 -47.70
C THR A 23 -2.02 8.94 -47.96
N LYS A 24 -2.08 9.79 -46.92
CA LYS A 24 -1.39 11.09 -46.91
C LYS A 24 -0.21 11.03 -45.95
N LYS A 25 0.97 11.34 -46.49
CA LYS A 25 2.24 11.50 -45.79
C LYS A 25 2.10 12.51 -44.65
N LEU A 26 2.50 12.13 -43.44
CA LEU A 26 2.78 13.06 -42.36
C LEU A 26 4.22 13.54 -42.52
N GLN A 27 4.35 14.83 -42.84
CA GLN A 27 5.63 15.54 -42.81
C GLN A 27 6.10 15.67 -41.36
N THR A 28 7.36 15.29 -41.16
CA THR A 28 8.21 15.72 -40.07
C THR A 28 8.30 17.25 -40.05
N ALA A 29 7.86 17.86 -38.96
CA ALA A 29 8.27 19.20 -38.56
C ALA A 29 8.82 19.12 -37.13
N ILE A 30 10.13 19.30 -37.05
CA ILE A 30 10.96 19.33 -35.86
C ILE A 30 10.72 20.64 -35.09
N SER A 31 10.82 20.53 -33.76
CA SER A 31 11.10 21.58 -32.77
C SER A 31 9.98 22.54 -32.38
N LYS A 32 9.40 22.28 -31.20
CA LYS A 32 9.23 23.30 -30.16
C LYS A 32 9.57 22.72 -28.78
N LYS A 33 10.81 22.99 -28.38
CA LYS A 33 11.28 23.42 -27.06
C LYS A 33 10.55 22.80 -25.86
N ASP A 34 11.27 21.91 -25.18
CA ASP A 34 11.05 21.51 -23.80
C ASP A 34 10.61 22.71 -22.96
N THR A 35 9.34 22.70 -22.55
CA THR A 35 8.96 23.41 -21.34
C THR A 35 9.22 22.41 -20.23
N GLN A 36 10.47 22.37 -19.76
CA GLN A 36 10.73 21.90 -18.42
C GLN A 36 9.75 22.63 -17.52
N LEU A 37 8.88 21.89 -16.86
CA LEU A 37 8.09 22.39 -15.75
C LEU A 37 9.11 22.76 -14.66
N VAL A 38 9.64 23.97 -14.77
CA VAL A 38 10.32 24.63 -13.67
C VAL A 38 9.26 24.76 -12.60
N ILE A 39 9.38 23.93 -11.57
CA ILE A 39 8.68 24.13 -10.30
C ILE A 39 9.31 25.39 -9.70
N SER A 40 8.92 26.54 -10.25
CA SER A 40 9.10 27.81 -9.58
C SER A 40 8.17 27.78 -8.38
N PRO A 41 8.66 27.98 -7.15
CA PRO A 41 7.80 28.11 -6.00
C PRO A 41 7.02 29.42 -6.19
N THR A 42 5.80 29.31 -6.70
CA THR A 42 4.86 30.43 -6.69
C THR A 42 4.72 30.85 -5.21
N PRO A 43 4.89 32.13 -4.87
CA PRO A 43 4.75 32.56 -3.49
C PRO A 43 3.34 32.19 -3.04
N VAL A 44 3.27 31.28 -2.07
CA VAL A 44 2.01 30.79 -1.55
C VAL A 44 1.31 31.99 -0.92
N LYS A 45 0.21 32.44 -1.53
CA LYS A 45 -0.64 33.49 -0.95
C LYS A 45 -0.97 33.07 0.49
N THR A 46 -0.94 34.01 1.44
CA THR A 46 -1.17 33.74 2.87
C THR A 46 -2.44 32.91 3.12
N ASP A 47 -3.49 33.12 2.32
CA ASP A 47 -4.73 32.34 2.37
C ASP A 47 -4.55 30.86 2.00
N SER A 48 -3.73 30.55 0.99
CA SER A 48 -3.42 29.17 0.60
C SER A 48 -2.57 28.44 1.63
N LEU A 49 -1.66 29.12 2.34
CA LEU A 49 -0.93 28.51 3.45
C LEU A 49 -1.86 28.19 4.62
N LYS A 50 -2.73 29.14 5.00
CA LYS A 50 -3.70 28.93 6.07
C LYS A 50 -4.61 27.73 5.77
N ASN A 51 -5.18 27.67 4.58
CA ASN A 51 -6.04 26.56 4.18
C ASN A 51 -5.29 25.22 4.20
N ALA A 52 -4.02 25.20 3.79
CA ALA A 52 -3.20 24.00 3.84
C ALA A 52 -2.98 23.50 5.29
N PHE A 53 -2.71 24.41 6.23
CA PHE A 53 -2.62 24.08 7.66
C PHE A 53 -3.96 23.62 8.25
N ASP A 54 -5.08 24.24 7.85
CA ASP A 54 -6.42 23.82 8.28
C ASP A 54 -6.73 22.38 7.80
N ILE A 55 -6.25 22.00 6.62
CA ILE A 55 -6.36 20.63 6.10
C ILE A 55 -5.48 19.66 6.88
N LEU A 56 -4.22 20.01 7.19
CA LEU A 56 -3.37 19.18 8.06
C LEU A 56 -4.03 18.94 9.42
N LYS A 57 -4.59 20.00 10.03
CA LYS A 57 -5.31 19.88 11.30
C LYS A 57 -6.54 18.99 11.20
N SER A 58 -7.25 19.03 10.06
CA SER A 58 -8.41 18.19 9.80
C SER A 58 -8.01 16.72 9.62
N LEU A 59 -6.90 16.43 8.94
CA LEU A 59 -6.32 15.09 8.87
C LEU A 59 -5.95 14.55 10.26
N GLU A 60 -5.27 15.36 11.08
CA GLU A 60 -4.93 14.97 12.45
C GLU A 60 -6.16 14.73 13.33
N LYS A 61 -7.25 15.47 13.11
CA LYS A 61 -8.52 15.23 13.78
C LYS A 61 -9.17 13.90 13.37
N ASN A 62 -8.98 13.49 12.12
CA ASN A 62 -9.46 12.21 11.58
C ASN A 62 -8.54 11.03 11.93
N ARG A 63 -7.38 11.30 12.54
CA ARG A 63 -6.45 10.25 13.00
C ARG A 63 -7.14 9.32 14.00
N ILE A 64 -7.02 8.03 13.75
CA ILE A 64 -7.60 6.99 14.60
C ILE A 64 -6.71 6.82 15.83
N ASN A 65 -7.24 7.27 16.98
CA ASN A 65 -6.61 7.02 18.28
C ASN A 65 -7.23 5.79 18.94
N PHE A 66 -6.48 4.69 18.94
CA PHE A 66 -6.92 3.40 19.47
C PHE A 66 -6.02 2.95 20.63
N THR A 67 -6.57 2.11 21.52
CA THR A 67 -5.79 1.36 22.51
C THR A 67 -5.51 -0.05 21.99
N THR A 68 -6.55 -0.70 21.48
CA THR A 68 -6.46 -2.03 20.87
C THR A 68 -7.20 -2.07 19.54
N PHE A 69 -6.76 -2.95 18.66
CA PHE A 69 -7.42 -3.20 17.37
C PHE A 69 -7.33 -4.67 17.02
N SER A 70 -8.39 -5.24 16.47
CA SER A 70 -8.36 -6.57 15.89
C SER A 70 -9.04 -6.59 14.53
N ALA A 71 -8.52 -7.37 13.59
CA ALA A 71 -9.13 -7.51 12.27
C ALA A 71 -8.90 -8.87 11.63
N LYS A 72 -9.84 -9.26 10.76
CA LYS A 72 -9.66 -10.31 9.76
C LYS A 72 -9.48 -9.65 8.40
N ILE A 73 -8.34 -9.87 7.77
CA ILE A 73 -7.93 -9.21 6.53
C ILE A 73 -7.72 -10.28 5.46
N LYS A 74 -8.35 -10.12 4.30
CA LYS A 74 -7.97 -10.84 3.09
C LYS A 74 -6.81 -10.07 2.45
N VAL A 75 -5.67 -10.74 2.30
CA VAL A 75 -4.45 -10.15 1.75
C VAL A 75 -4.18 -10.74 0.38
N GLN A 76 -3.88 -9.86 -0.57
CA GLN A 76 -3.32 -10.22 -1.88
C GLN A 76 -1.96 -9.57 -1.98
N TYR A 77 -0.97 -10.36 -2.39
CA TYR A 77 0.42 -9.93 -2.45
C TYR A 77 1.01 -10.34 -3.80
N GLU A 78 1.71 -9.41 -4.42
CA GLU A 78 2.42 -9.60 -5.67
C GLU A 78 3.79 -8.92 -5.59
N ASP A 79 4.82 -9.61 -6.06
CA ASP A 79 6.18 -9.08 -6.17
C ASP A 79 6.77 -9.40 -7.54
N TYR A 80 8.07 -9.18 -7.71
CA TYR A 80 8.78 -9.48 -8.95
C TYR A 80 8.73 -10.96 -9.39
N LYS A 81 8.33 -11.89 -8.50
CA LYS A 81 8.11 -13.31 -8.83
C LYS A 81 6.67 -13.58 -9.26
N GLY A 82 5.81 -12.57 -9.26
CA GLY A 82 4.40 -12.63 -9.62
C GLY A 82 3.46 -12.78 -8.43
N LYS A 83 2.17 -12.85 -8.74
CA LYS A 83 1.09 -12.95 -7.74
C LYS A 83 1.21 -14.21 -6.89
N GLN A 84 1.24 -14.03 -5.58
CA GLN A 84 1.21 -15.12 -4.60
C GLN A 84 -0.23 -15.52 -4.27
N PRO A 85 -0.47 -16.73 -3.73
CA PRO A 85 -1.81 -17.14 -3.30
C PRO A 85 -2.39 -16.19 -2.25
N ASP A 86 -3.64 -15.74 -2.47
CA ASP A 86 -4.39 -14.97 -1.48
C ASP A 86 -4.46 -15.72 -0.13
N PHE A 87 -4.30 -15.00 0.97
CA PHE A 87 -4.38 -15.55 2.33
C PHE A 87 -5.22 -14.68 3.27
N ASN A 88 -5.62 -15.25 4.40
CA ASN A 88 -6.29 -14.50 5.46
C ASN A 88 -5.31 -14.24 6.60
N ALA A 89 -5.20 -12.99 7.01
CA ALA A 89 -4.47 -12.57 8.20
C ALA A 89 -5.45 -12.18 9.31
N PHE A 90 -5.24 -12.69 10.51
CA PHE A 90 -5.93 -12.27 11.73
C PHE A 90 -4.95 -11.43 12.54
N VAL A 91 -5.23 -10.14 12.61
CA VAL A 91 -4.37 -9.15 13.26
C VAL A 91 -4.95 -8.78 14.61
N ARG A 92 -4.09 -8.65 15.62
CA ARG A 92 -4.37 -8.02 16.91
C ARG A 92 -3.27 -7.02 17.20
N LEU A 93 -3.65 -5.86 17.69
CA LEU A 93 -2.78 -4.74 17.95
C LEU A 93 -3.08 -4.19 19.34
N TYR A 94 -2.02 -3.93 20.10
CA TYR A 94 -2.04 -3.05 21.26
C TYR A 94 -1.09 -1.89 20.95
N LYS A 95 -1.62 -0.66 21.00
CA LYS A 95 -0.88 0.56 20.69
C LYS A 95 0.45 0.61 21.45
N ASP A 96 1.54 0.91 20.73
CA ASP A 96 2.88 1.07 21.27
C ASP A 96 3.43 -0.15 22.04
N SER A 97 2.87 -1.35 21.85
CA SER A 97 3.25 -2.54 22.59
C SER A 97 3.46 -3.76 21.70
N VAL A 98 2.39 -4.26 21.07
CA VAL A 98 2.45 -5.55 20.37
C VAL A 98 1.55 -5.57 19.14
N LEU A 99 2.08 -6.13 18.07
CA LEU A 99 1.36 -6.57 16.88
C LEU A 99 1.46 -8.10 16.80
N TRP A 100 0.30 -8.75 16.82
CA TRP A 100 0.18 -10.20 16.74
C TRP A 100 -0.58 -10.54 15.46
N VAL A 101 -0.05 -11.45 14.66
CA VAL A 101 -0.61 -11.82 13.36
C VAL A 101 -0.67 -13.34 13.24
N SER A 102 -1.82 -13.87 12.89
CA SER A 102 -2.01 -15.27 12.51
C SER A 102 -2.37 -15.35 11.03
N ILE A 103 -1.55 -16.02 10.24
CA ILE A 103 -1.74 -16.20 8.80
C ILE A 103 -2.28 -17.59 8.55
N ASN A 104 -3.47 -17.66 7.97
CA ASN A 104 -4.12 -18.92 7.59
C ASN A 104 -4.00 -19.14 6.09
N ALA A 105 -3.51 -20.31 5.70
CA ALA A 105 -3.50 -20.72 4.30
C ALA A 105 -4.93 -21.02 3.85
N THR A 106 -5.41 -20.30 2.83
CA THR A 106 -6.81 -20.35 2.36
C THR A 106 -7.25 -21.75 1.96
N PHE A 107 -6.34 -22.60 1.45
CA PHE A 107 -6.66 -23.95 0.99
C PHE A 107 -6.88 -24.97 2.12
N LEU A 108 -6.25 -24.77 3.29
CA LEU A 108 -6.24 -25.77 4.37
C LEU A 108 -6.96 -25.31 5.64
N SER A 109 -7.34 -24.03 5.74
CA SER A 109 -7.90 -23.42 6.96
C SER A 109 -7.06 -23.64 8.23
N ILE A 110 -5.78 -24.01 8.07
CA ILE A 110 -4.81 -24.13 9.14
C ILE A 110 -3.97 -22.86 9.24
N GLU A 111 -3.59 -22.54 10.48
CA GLU A 111 -2.63 -21.49 10.77
C GLU A 111 -1.23 -21.93 10.30
N ALA A 112 -0.74 -21.26 9.25
CA ALA A 112 0.57 -21.53 8.65
C ALA A 112 1.68 -20.79 9.39
N PHE A 113 1.42 -19.52 9.73
CA PHE A 113 2.37 -18.68 10.43
C PHE A 113 1.72 -17.94 11.59
N ARG A 114 2.46 -17.76 12.68
CA ARG A 114 2.15 -16.81 13.75
C ARG A 114 3.31 -15.86 13.92
N ILE A 115 3.03 -14.57 13.95
CA ILE A 115 4.03 -13.52 14.05
C ILE A 115 3.70 -12.67 15.28
N LEU A 116 4.71 -12.40 16.10
CA LEU A 116 4.67 -11.43 17.19
C LEU A 116 5.70 -10.35 16.90
N ILE A 117 5.28 -9.10 16.85
CA ILE A 117 6.13 -7.94 16.59
C ILE A 117 5.98 -7.01 17.79
N THR A 118 7.10 -6.64 18.39
CA THR A 118 7.22 -5.57 19.39
C THR A 118 8.08 -4.44 18.82
N LYS A 119 8.40 -3.43 19.63
CA LYS A 119 9.31 -2.36 19.21
C LYS A 119 10.72 -2.86 18.87
N ASP A 120 11.14 -3.95 19.50
CA ASP A 120 12.52 -4.40 19.44
C ASP A 120 12.70 -5.69 18.64
N THR A 121 11.65 -6.54 18.62
CA THR A 121 11.78 -7.93 18.15
C THR A 121 10.61 -8.39 17.31
N ILE A 122 10.90 -9.31 16.40
CA ILE A 122 9.96 -10.04 15.58
C ILE A 122 10.20 -11.52 15.84
N ILE A 123 9.14 -12.24 16.19
CA ILE A 123 9.18 -13.68 16.36
C ILE A 123 8.23 -14.31 15.35
N ILE A 124 8.77 -15.14 14.46
CA ILE A 124 8.01 -15.82 13.40
C ILE A 124 7.96 -17.31 13.71
N LEU A 125 6.77 -17.81 13.99
CA LEU A 125 6.48 -19.23 14.12
C LEU A 125 5.97 -19.77 12.78
N ASN A 126 6.80 -20.54 12.08
CA ASN A 126 6.36 -21.34 10.93
C ASN A 126 5.82 -22.68 11.46
N LYS A 127 4.49 -22.77 11.54
CA LYS A 127 3.81 -23.95 12.11
C LYS A 127 3.78 -25.14 11.16
N LEU A 128 3.91 -24.89 9.84
CA LEU A 128 3.99 -25.95 8.83
C LEU A 128 5.31 -26.72 8.95
N ASN A 129 6.41 -26.00 9.14
CA ASN A 129 7.76 -26.59 9.21
C ASN A 129 8.27 -26.79 10.65
N LYS A 130 7.47 -26.43 11.66
CA LYS A 130 7.87 -26.46 13.09
C LYS A 130 9.17 -25.69 13.34
N GLN A 131 9.24 -24.47 12.82
CA GLN A 131 10.39 -23.59 12.95
C GLN A 131 10.02 -22.30 13.66
N VAL A 132 10.97 -21.73 14.40
CA VAL A 132 10.88 -20.41 14.98
C VAL A 132 12.09 -19.58 14.58
N GLU A 133 11.84 -18.34 14.19
CA GLU A 133 12.85 -17.36 13.83
C GLU A 133 12.72 -16.13 14.72
N TYR A 134 13.85 -15.55 15.11
CA TYR A 134 13.92 -14.32 15.89
C TYR A 134 14.68 -13.29 15.09
N HIS A 135 14.06 -12.14 14.86
CA HIS A 135 14.65 -11.04 14.13
C HIS A 135 14.55 -9.75 14.94
N PRO A 136 15.53 -8.85 14.87
CA PRO A 136 15.35 -7.48 15.34
C PRO A 136 14.28 -6.77 14.51
N PHE A 137 13.66 -5.72 15.05
CA PHE A 137 12.57 -5.00 14.35
C PHE A 137 12.99 -4.45 12.97
N ASN A 138 14.23 -3.99 12.82
CA ASN A 138 14.76 -3.45 11.56
C ASN A 138 14.77 -4.48 10.40
N TYR A 139 14.60 -5.77 10.68
CA TYR A 139 14.38 -6.78 9.63
C TYR A 139 13.15 -6.49 8.75
N ILE A 140 12.13 -5.79 9.25
CA ILE A 140 11.01 -5.33 8.43
C ILE A 140 11.45 -4.28 7.41
N GLU A 141 12.37 -3.39 7.77
CA GLU A 141 12.89 -2.37 6.86
C GLU A 141 13.67 -3.01 5.70
N ASP A 142 14.44 -4.06 5.99
CA ASP A 142 15.21 -4.82 4.99
C ASP A 142 14.31 -5.50 3.95
N ILE A 143 13.09 -5.91 4.36
CA ILE A 143 12.11 -6.56 3.48
C ILE A 143 11.24 -5.52 2.75
N ALA A 144 10.74 -4.53 3.49
CA ALA A 144 9.82 -3.53 2.97
C ALA A 144 10.55 -2.46 2.15
N HIS A 145 11.87 -2.37 2.27
CA HIS A 145 12.73 -1.36 1.68
C HIS A 145 12.36 0.08 2.07
N ILE A 146 11.55 0.29 3.11
CA ILE A 146 11.10 1.60 3.60
C ILE A 146 11.54 1.74 5.06
N PRO A 147 12.01 2.94 5.51
CA PRO A 147 12.45 3.16 6.88
C PRO A 147 11.23 3.18 7.81
N LEU A 148 11.01 2.12 8.57
CA LEU A 148 9.78 1.92 9.34
C LEU A 148 10.11 1.93 10.82
N THR A 149 9.29 2.61 11.61
CA THR A 149 9.26 2.38 13.07
C THR A 149 8.09 1.48 13.42
N PHE A 150 8.07 0.93 14.64
CA PHE A 150 6.90 0.18 15.11
C PHE A 150 5.62 1.03 15.08
N ALA A 151 5.72 2.33 15.43
CA ALA A 151 4.59 3.26 15.34
C ALA A 151 4.11 3.45 13.90
N THR A 152 5.03 3.65 12.95
CA THR A 152 4.72 3.78 11.52
C THR A 152 4.03 2.52 10.98
N LEU A 153 4.48 1.33 11.41
CA LEU A 153 3.85 0.07 11.04
C LEU A 153 2.41 -0.03 11.59
N GLN A 154 2.20 0.38 12.85
CA GLN A 154 0.85 0.43 13.43
C GLN A 154 -0.04 1.41 12.66
N ASP A 155 0.45 2.60 12.36
CA ASP A 155 -0.30 3.60 11.59
C ASP A 155 -0.65 3.12 10.19
N LEU A 156 0.28 2.43 9.50
CA LEU A 156 0.02 1.83 8.19
C LEU A 156 -1.13 0.82 8.23
N ILE A 157 -1.15 -0.07 9.23
CA ILE A 157 -2.21 -1.08 9.40
C ILE A 157 -3.55 -0.41 9.72
N ILE A 158 -3.54 0.60 10.60
CA ILE A 158 -4.74 1.33 11.03
C ILE A 158 -5.25 2.29 9.96
N GLY A 159 -4.40 2.66 9.00
CA GLY A 159 -4.69 3.64 7.95
C GLY A 159 -4.59 5.10 8.41
N ASN A 160 -3.77 5.36 9.42
CA ASN A 160 -3.37 6.72 9.75
C ASN A 160 -2.34 7.21 8.72
N PRO A 161 -2.28 8.53 8.43
CA PRO A 161 -1.23 9.09 7.58
C PRO A 161 0.16 8.84 8.17
N ILE A 162 1.12 8.47 7.30
CA ILE A 162 2.54 8.30 7.64
C ILE A 162 3.41 9.28 6.85
N TYR A 163 4.54 9.67 7.44
CA TYR A 163 5.48 10.68 6.88
C TYR A 163 4.80 11.99 6.43
N VAL A 164 3.78 12.42 7.16
CA VAL A 164 3.18 13.75 7.00
C VAL A 164 3.90 14.69 7.95
N SER A 165 4.31 15.86 7.44
CA SER A 165 4.95 16.91 8.23
C SER A 165 4.19 18.24 8.09
N ASP A 166 4.56 19.21 8.91
CA ASP A 166 4.09 20.60 8.81
C ASP A 166 4.84 21.43 7.75
N SER A 167 5.90 20.87 7.15
CA SER A 167 6.65 21.48 6.04
C SER A 167 5.90 21.35 4.73
N ILE A 168 4.85 22.16 4.57
CA ILE A 168 4.01 22.23 3.37
C ILE A 168 4.80 22.87 2.22
N VAL A 169 4.83 22.18 1.07
CA VAL A 169 5.49 22.66 -0.16
C VAL A 169 4.51 22.90 -1.31
N SER A 170 3.31 22.32 -1.25
CA SER A 170 2.26 22.58 -2.24
C SER A 170 0.87 22.38 -1.66
N TYR A 171 -0.08 23.13 -2.19
CA TYR A 171 -1.49 23.01 -1.85
C TYR A 171 -2.33 23.34 -3.08
N ARG A 172 -3.31 22.48 -3.37
CA ARG A 172 -4.31 22.70 -4.41
C ARG A 172 -5.63 22.10 -4.00
N GLN A 173 -6.68 22.90 -3.99
CA GLN A 173 -8.05 22.42 -3.83
C GLN A 173 -8.76 22.39 -5.18
N THR A 174 -9.47 21.30 -5.41
CA THR A 174 -10.43 21.10 -6.51
C THR A 174 -11.83 20.94 -5.92
N GLU A 175 -12.83 20.68 -6.76
CA GLU A 175 -14.20 20.43 -6.30
C GLU A 175 -14.28 19.23 -5.35
N ASN A 176 -13.58 18.13 -5.68
CA ASN A 176 -13.71 16.86 -4.97
C ASN A 176 -12.52 16.56 -4.04
N HIS A 177 -11.34 17.12 -4.31
CA HIS A 177 -10.12 16.75 -3.61
C HIS A 177 -9.28 17.96 -3.21
N VAL A 178 -8.57 17.81 -2.10
CA VAL A 178 -7.39 18.60 -1.74
C VAL A 178 -6.14 17.77 -2.01
N LEU A 179 -5.21 18.36 -2.76
CA LEU A 179 -3.86 17.86 -2.94
C LEU A 179 -2.92 18.66 -2.05
N LEU A 180 -2.22 17.98 -1.14
CA LEU A 180 -1.32 18.60 -0.18
C LEU A 180 0.07 17.94 -0.28
N GLY A 181 1.07 18.73 -0.64
CA GLY A 181 2.47 18.31 -0.67
C GLY A 181 3.17 18.71 0.63
N THR A 182 3.82 17.74 1.29
CA THR A 182 4.65 17.95 2.49
C THR A 182 6.03 17.30 2.30
N VAL A 183 7.01 17.72 3.10
CA VAL A 183 8.36 17.14 3.09
C VAL A 183 8.76 16.75 4.50
N SER A 184 9.03 15.46 4.71
CA SER A 184 9.50 14.89 5.96
C SER A 184 11.01 14.60 5.90
N GLU A 185 11.55 13.96 6.94
CA GLU A 185 12.95 13.53 6.98
C GLU A 185 13.32 12.56 5.83
N PHE A 186 12.39 11.69 5.41
CA PHE A 186 12.70 10.65 4.42
C PHE A 186 11.98 10.82 3.08
N PHE A 187 10.83 11.50 3.07
CA PHE A 187 9.95 11.52 1.89
C PHE A 187 9.38 12.90 1.60
N LYS A 188 9.27 13.20 0.30
CA LYS A 188 8.26 14.11 -0.24
C LYS A 188 6.95 13.34 -0.29
N ASN A 189 5.90 13.88 0.32
CA ASN A 189 4.61 13.22 0.41
C ASN A 189 3.56 14.07 -0.31
N LEU A 190 2.86 13.47 -1.28
CA LEU A 190 1.68 14.05 -1.91
C LEU A 190 0.43 13.32 -1.40
N LEU A 191 -0.35 14.03 -0.59
CA LEU A 191 -1.62 13.56 -0.05
C LEU A 191 -2.76 13.97 -0.97
N THR A 192 -3.63 13.03 -1.30
CA THR A 192 -4.96 13.28 -1.88
C THR A 192 -5.99 13.05 -0.78
N ILE A 193 -6.78 14.08 -0.51
CA ILE A 193 -7.71 14.15 0.61
C ILE A 193 -9.07 14.52 0.05
N SER A 194 -10.12 13.84 0.47
CA SER A 194 -11.47 14.16 0.01
C SER A 194 -11.93 15.52 0.57
N ALA A 195 -12.48 16.38 -0.29
CA ALA A 195 -12.89 17.74 0.08
C ALA A 195 -14.17 17.79 0.93
N ASP A 196 -14.99 16.72 0.92
CA ASP A 196 -16.27 16.64 1.63
C ASP A 196 -16.09 16.29 3.12
N ASN A 197 -15.15 15.42 3.45
CA ASN A 197 -15.02 14.80 4.77
C ASN A 197 -13.58 14.79 5.31
N ASN A 198 -12.62 15.31 4.54
CA ASN A 198 -11.19 15.37 4.88
C ASN A 198 -10.57 13.99 5.17
N LEU A 199 -11.09 12.90 4.58
CA LEU A 199 -10.49 11.58 4.67
C LEU A 199 -9.34 11.46 3.68
N LEU A 200 -8.27 10.79 4.10
CA LEU A 200 -7.13 10.49 3.25
C LEU A 200 -7.53 9.44 2.21
N GLU A 201 -7.36 9.72 0.93
CA GLU A 201 -7.67 8.77 -0.14
C GLU A 201 -6.39 8.18 -0.73
N ARG A 202 -5.31 8.96 -0.76
CA ARG A 202 -4.00 8.52 -1.26
C ARG A 202 -2.85 9.26 -0.60
N SER A 203 -1.74 8.58 -0.34
CA SER A 203 -0.46 9.17 0.03
C SER A 203 0.62 8.59 -0.89
N LYS A 204 1.22 9.46 -1.71
CA LYS A 204 2.35 9.10 -2.56
C LYS A 204 3.62 9.63 -1.92
N LEU A 205 4.54 8.73 -1.60
CA LEU A 205 5.84 8.99 -1.02
C LEU A 205 6.91 8.85 -2.11
N ASP A 206 7.71 9.89 -2.31
CA ASP A 206 8.89 9.89 -3.15
C ASP A 206 10.10 10.19 -2.25
N ASP A 207 11.16 9.38 -2.33
CA ASP A 207 12.36 9.55 -1.49
C ASP A 207 12.97 10.95 -1.67
N ILE A 208 13.45 11.53 -0.57
CA ILE A 208 14.18 12.81 -0.66
C ILE A 208 15.55 12.63 -1.33
N ASP A 209 16.16 11.44 -1.18
CA ASP A 209 17.40 11.07 -1.83
C ASP A 209 17.12 10.54 -3.24
N VAL A 210 17.44 11.36 -4.23
CA VAL A 210 17.29 11.06 -5.66
C VAL A 210 18.08 9.81 -6.06
N GLY A 211 19.11 9.42 -5.30
CA GLY A 211 19.88 8.21 -5.54
C GLY A 211 19.15 6.90 -5.22
N GLN A 212 18.21 6.92 -4.27
CA GLN A 212 17.49 5.71 -3.83
C GLN A 212 16.32 5.33 -4.75
N ASN A 213 15.74 6.29 -5.49
CA ASN A 213 14.57 6.07 -6.37
C ASN A 213 13.44 5.27 -5.70
N ARG A 214 13.33 5.35 -4.38
CA ARG A 214 12.31 4.65 -3.60
C ARG A 214 11.01 5.43 -3.63
N THR A 215 9.93 4.72 -3.89
CA THR A 215 8.58 5.28 -3.89
C THR A 215 7.62 4.34 -3.18
N ALA A 216 6.60 4.93 -2.56
CA ALA A 216 5.46 4.19 -2.04
C ALA A 216 4.17 4.89 -2.42
N ASP A 217 3.14 4.12 -2.72
CA ASP A 217 1.82 4.61 -3.08
C ASP A 217 0.80 3.88 -2.19
N LEU A 218 0.18 4.64 -1.30
CA LEU A 218 -0.77 4.14 -0.32
C LEU A 218 -2.14 4.67 -0.70
N SER A 219 -3.05 3.80 -1.11
CA SER A 219 -4.44 4.16 -1.41
C SER A 219 -5.37 3.60 -0.34
N TYR A 220 -6.38 4.40 0.02
CA TYR A 220 -7.33 4.12 1.10
C TYR A 220 -8.74 4.29 0.54
N GLY A 221 -9.57 3.28 0.72
CA GLY A 221 -10.92 3.26 0.17
C GLY A 221 -11.90 2.49 1.05
N GLU A 222 -13.15 2.46 0.58
CA GLU A 222 -14.26 1.76 1.26
C GLU A 222 -14.35 2.17 2.74
N TYR A 223 -14.34 3.49 2.97
CA TYR A 223 -14.41 4.03 4.33
C TYR A 223 -15.73 3.68 5.00
N GLU A 224 -15.62 3.10 6.18
CA GLU A 224 -16.76 2.84 7.07
C GLU A 224 -16.64 3.68 8.34
N LYS A 225 -17.79 4.09 8.88
CA LYS A 225 -17.84 4.76 10.18
C LYS A 225 -18.22 3.77 11.27
N ASN A 226 -17.32 3.52 12.21
CA ASN A 226 -17.55 2.62 13.34
C ASN A 226 -16.89 3.15 14.61
N ASN A 227 -17.61 3.12 15.74
CA ASN A 227 -17.14 3.61 17.05
C ASN A 227 -16.54 5.03 17.02
N GLY A 228 -17.05 5.89 16.14
CA GLY A 228 -16.58 7.27 15.99
C GLY A 228 -15.37 7.46 15.07
N PHE A 229 -14.81 6.38 14.53
CA PHE A 229 -13.71 6.41 13.57
C PHE A 229 -14.19 6.20 12.14
N TYR A 230 -13.57 6.89 11.19
CA TYR A 230 -13.64 6.55 9.78
C TYR A 230 -12.46 5.62 9.46
N PHE A 231 -12.76 4.38 9.10
CA PHE A 231 -11.76 3.36 8.84
C PHE A 231 -11.84 2.90 7.39
N ALA A 232 -10.73 3.04 6.65
CA ALA A 232 -10.62 2.50 5.30
C ALA A 232 -10.64 0.98 5.37
N THR A 233 -11.66 0.31 4.83
CA THR A 233 -11.71 -1.16 4.83
C THR A 233 -11.00 -1.76 3.62
N TYR A 234 -10.62 -0.93 2.65
CA TYR A 234 -9.76 -1.29 1.54
C TYR A 234 -8.47 -0.45 1.58
N ARG A 235 -7.32 -1.12 1.42
CA ARG A 235 -6.03 -0.46 1.22
C ARG A 235 -5.25 -1.14 0.11
N GLU A 236 -4.62 -0.34 -0.73
CA GLU A 236 -3.64 -0.77 -1.72
C GLU A 236 -2.31 -0.09 -1.40
N ILE A 237 -1.25 -0.87 -1.31
CA ILE A 237 0.10 -0.42 -0.96
C ILE A 237 1.02 -0.93 -2.04
N THR A 238 1.57 0.01 -2.81
CA THR A 238 2.64 -0.27 -3.76
C THR A 238 3.94 0.30 -3.21
N VAL A 239 4.99 -0.50 -3.18
CA VAL A 239 6.35 -0.05 -2.88
C VAL A 239 7.22 -0.37 -4.09
N ALA A 240 8.01 0.61 -4.54
CA ALA A 240 8.95 0.42 -5.63
C ALA A 240 10.29 1.09 -5.30
N GLU A 241 11.34 0.28 -5.23
CA GLU A 241 12.73 0.72 -5.23
C GLU A 241 13.45 -0.03 -6.37
N LYS A 242 14.18 -1.10 -6.07
CA LYS A 242 14.79 -2.00 -7.08
C LYS A 242 13.78 -2.98 -7.66
N THR A 243 12.84 -3.40 -6.83
CA THR A 243 11.72 -4.28 -7.19
C THR A 243 10.42 -3.60 -6.79
N LYS A 244 9.33 -4.05 -7.42
CA LYS A 244 7.97 -3.62 -7.07
C LYS A 244 7.32 -4.68 -6.19
N VAL A 245 6.62 -4.22 -5.15
CA VAL A 245 5.75 -5.01 -4.30
C VAL A 245 4.38 -4.34 -4.26
N ASP A 246 3.34 -5.11 -4.51
CA ASP A 246 1.94 -4.68 -4.45
C ASP A 246 1.20 -5.50 -3.39
N ILE A 247 0.51 -4.81 -2.47
CA ILE A 247 -0.23 -5.40 -1.37
C ILE A 247 -1.64 -4.83 -1.35
N ASN A 248 -2.64 -5.68 -1.48
CA ASN A 248 -4.04 -5.32 -1.27
C ASN A 248 -4.55 -5.91 0.04
N LEU A 249 -5.09 -5.05 0.89
CA LEU A 249 -5.67 -5.39 2.18
C LEU A 249 -7.17 -5.11 2.14
N ASN A 250 -7.98 -6.15 2.25
CA ASN A 250 -9.43 -6.03 2.36
C ASN A 250 -9.90 -6.53 3.73
N PHE A 251 -10.33 -5.61 4.58
CA PHE A 251 -10.72 -5.83 5.96
C PHE A 251 -12.15 -6.36 6.00
N LYS A 252 -12.30 -7.65 6.34
CA LYS A 252 -13.60 -8.35 6.36
C LYS A 252 -14.34 -8.16 7.67
N GLN A 253 -13.60 -7.99 8.76
CA GLN A 253 -14.09 -7.76 10.12
C GLN A 253 -13.04 -6.93 10.86
N TYR A 254 -13.46 -5.99 11.69
CA TYR A 254 -12.57 -5.23 12.55
C TYR A 254 -13.29 -4.72 13.80
N ASP A 255 -12.51 -4.54 14.87
CA ASP A 255 -12.97 -3.97 16.13
C ASP A 255 -11.88 -3.09 16.74
N PHE A 256 -12.31 -1.98 17.35
CA PHE A 256 -11.46 -1.07 18.10
C PHE A 256 -11.78 -1.16 19.60
N ASN A 257 -10.75 -1.02 20.42
CA ASN A 257 -10.84 -0.80 21.86
C ASN A 257 -11.61 -1.90 22.60
N LYS A 258 -11.52 -3.14 22.10
CA LYS A 258 -12.00 -4.34 22.79
C LYS A 258 -10.87 -4.97 23.60
N GLU A 259 -11.22 -5.72 24.63
CA GLU A 259 -10.25 -6.52 25.36
C GLU A 259 -9.68 -7.61 24.44
N LEU A 260 -8.36 -7.68 24.35
CA LEU A 260 -7.64 -8.62 23.50
C LEU A 260 -6.62 -9.41 24.32
N SER A 261 -6.43 -10.66 23.93
CA SER A 261 -5.30 -11.48 24.38
C SER A 261 -4.31 -11.70 23.23
N PHE A 262 -3.05 -11.93 23.58
CA PHE A 262 -1.95 -12.10 22.62
C PHE A 262 -1.23 -13.43 22.86
N PRO A 263 -1.92 -14.59 22.74
CA PRO A 263 -1.33 -15.88 23.07
C PRO A 263 -0.20 -16.23 22.09
N PHE A 264 1.00 -16.41 22.62
CA PHE A 264 2.18 -16.76 21.85
C PHE A 264 3.08 -17.70 22.64
N SER A 265 2.85 -19.00 22.47
CA SER A 265 3.66 -20.05 23.09
C SER A 265 4.41 -20.82 22.02
N ILE A 266 5.72 -20.97 22.17
CA ILE A 266 6.57 -21.71 21.24
C ILE A 266 6.60 -23.19 21.68
N PRO A 267 6.12 -24.14 20.86
CA PRO A 267 6.15 -25.55 21.24
C PRO A 267 7.58 -26.09 21.33
N ARG A 268 7.85 -26.96 22.30
CA ARG A 268 9.21 -27.49 22.56
C ARG A 268 9.85 -28.25 21.40
N ASN A 269 9.04 -28.75 20.47
CA ASN A 269 9.51 -29.50 19.30
C ASN A 269 9.84 -28.60 18.09
N TYR A 270 9.82 -27.28 18.24
CA TYR A 270 10.16 -26.35 17.17
C TYR A 270 11.67 -26.14 17.13
N LYS A 271 12.23 -26.09 15.92
CA LYS A 271 13.64 -25.81 15.69
C LYS A 271 13.84 -24.29 15.62
N THR A 272 14.79 -23.77 16.39
CA THR A 272 15.23 -22.37 16.25
C THR A 272 16.14 -22.27 15.05
N LYS A 273 15.95 -21.24 14.23
CA LYS A 273 16.78 -20.93 13.07
C LYS A 273 17.44 -19.57 13.25
#